data_AF-A0A2E2Q860-F1
#
_entry.id   AF-A0A2E2Q860-F1
#
_cell.length_a   1.000
_cell.length_b   1.000
_cell.length_c   1.000
_cell.angle_alpha   90.00
_cell.angle_beta   90.00
_cell.angle_gamma   90.00
#
_symmetry.space_group_name_H-M   'P 1'
#
loop_
_entity.id
_entity.type
_entity.pdbx_description
1 polymer ?
#
loop_
_entity_poly.entity_id
_entity_poly.type
_entity_poly.pdbx_seq_one_letter_code
_entity_poly.pdbx_strand_id
1 'polypeptide(L)'
;MPPVLRWVFPSWSLHLAEIWHNYLLICLHSYNNVQLKFKEHISASPSWAAPPSSKKVSKTPFKKRAVFQVLKKDTKVRGNILVIYFYLYGLSVLTLILCVLAARHDVRSLTIHNGTVISIALIFCVAYGVNSYALNSGMIENSLFDDFSKHLYSSLLMLAICFGLFWFGILGGGDAKMMAALSLWVPLSGLSGFVMVMSLVGGALGLSALILKNKEFLKPSNEEGWIAALKRGESTVPYGIALAAAAIFSFIQLGYVGV
;
A
#
# COMPACT_ATOMS: atom_id res chain seq x y z
N MET A 1 -1.71 45.35 -6.12
CA MET A 1 -0.79 44.19 -6.30
C MET A 1 -1.55 42.91 -5.97
N PRO A 2 -1.34 41.81 -6.70
CA PRO A 2 -2.45 41.02 -7.25
C PRO A 2 -2.93 39.85 -6.36
N PRO A 3 -4.15 39.33 -6.61
CA PRO A 3 -4.76 38.21 -5.92
C PRO A 3 -4.36 36.88 -6.57
N VAL A 4 -3.25 36.26 -6.18
CA VAL A 4 -2.77 35.00 -6.83
C VAL A 4 -2.37 33.88 -5.86
N LEU A 5 -2.53 34.02 -4.53
CA LEU A 5 -2.00 33.01 -3.58
C LEU A 5 -3.03 32.43 -2.60
N ARG A 6 -4.27 32.19 -3.05
CA ARG A 6 -5.31 31.58 -2.18
C ARG A 6 -5.83 30.20 -2.60
N TRP A 7 -5.19 29.51 -3.56
CA TRP A 7 -5.73 28.27 -4.15
C TRP A 7 -4.79 27.05 -4.15
N VAL A 8 -3.93 26.86 -3.15
CA VAL A 8 -3.03 25.66 -3.08
C VAL A 8 -3.02 24.95 -1.71
N PHE A 9 -4.11 24.97 -0.96
CA PHE A 9 -4.25 24.05 0.18
C PHE A 9 -5.63 23.38 0.14
N PRO A 10 -5.73 22.15 -0.40
CA PRO A 10 -6.93 21.34 -0.30
C PRO A 10 -7.21 21.06 1.19
N SER A 11 -8.47 21.22 1.61
CA SER A 11 -9.00 21.01 2.97
C SER A 11 -8.80 19.59 3.56
N TRP A 12 -8.05 18.72 2.88
CA TRP A 12 -7.77 17.33 3.27
C TRP A 12 -6.67 17.21 4.33
N SER A 13 -5.81 18.22 4.49
CA SER A 13 -4.75 18.21 5.52
C SER A 13 -5.31 18.31 6.93
N LEU A 14 -6.40 19.06 7.12
CA LEU A 14 -7.10 19.18 8.41
C LEU A 14 -7.86 17.90 8.73
N HIS A 15 -8.47 17.25 7.72
CA HIS A 15 -9.19 15.99 7.92
C HIS A 15 -8.24 14.82 8.21
N LEU A 16 -7.09 14.76 7.55
CA LEU A 16 -6.04 13.79 7.88
C LEU A 16 -5.43 14.07 9.26
N ALA A 17 -5.21 15.35 9.63
CA ALA A 17 -4.74 15.69 10.96
C ALA A 17 -5.77 15.35 12.06
N GLU A 18 -7.07 15.51 11.80
CA GLU A 18 -8.15 15.09 12.71
C GLU A 18 -8.23 13.56 12.82
N ILE A 19 -8.07 12.82 11.72
CA ILE A 19 -8.02 11.35 11.74
C ILE A 19 -6.79 10.89 12.55
N TRP A 20 -5.63 11.51 12.35
CA TRP A 20 -4.42 11.22 13.11
C TRP A 20 -4.56 11.60 14.59
N HIS A 21 -5.19 12.72 14.92
CA HIS A 21 -5.43 13.15 16.29
C HIS A 21 -6.44 12.23 16.99
N ASN A 22 -7.52 11.84 16.32
CA ASN A 22 -8.49 10.88 16.83
C ASN A 22 -7.89 9.48 17.02
N TYR A 23 -7.00 9.02 16.13
CA TYR A 23 -6.26 7.78 16.32
C TYR A 23 -5.30 7.84 17.52
N LEU A 24 -4.59 8.95 17.69
CA LEU A 24 -3.74 9.19 18.85
C LEU A 24 -4.56 9.23 20.15
N LEU A 25 -5.74 9.85 20.14
CA LEU A 25 -6.64 9.90 21.28
C LEU A 25 -7.24 8.52 21.61
N ILE A 26 -7.60 7.71 20.61
CA ILE A 26 -8.06 6.32 20.83
C ILE A 26 -6.92 5.47 21.41
N CYS A 27 -5.69 5.63 20.89
CA CYS A 27 -4.51 4.95 21.41
C CYS A 27 -4.16 5.40 22.83
N LEU A 28 -4.24 6.70 23.13
CA LEU A 28 -3.98 7.26 24.47
C LEU A 28 -5.10 6.92 25.46
N HIS A 29 -6.36 6.90 25.02
CA HIS A 29 -7.51 6.50 25.85
C HIS A 29 -7.47 5.00 26.17
N SER A 30 -7.10 4.16 25.19
CA SER A 30 -6.86 2.73 25.41
C SER A 30 -5.67 2.51 26.35
N TYR A 31 -4.57 3.25 26.18
CA TYR A 31 -3.42 3.22 27.09
C TYR A 31 -3.80 3.61 28.53
N ASN A 32 -4.55 4.71 28.70
CA ASN A 32 -4.99 5.18 30.02
C ASN A 32 -6.01 4.26 30.68
N ASN A 33 -6.94 3.66 29.93
CA ASN A 33 -7.90 2.68 30.46
C ASN A 33 -7.21 1.40 30.91
N VAL A 34 -6.14 0.97 30.22
CA VAL A 34 -5.33 -0.18 30.64
C VAL A 34 -4.52 0.16 31.89
N GLN A 35 -3.97 1.39 32.01
CA GLN A 35 -3.30 1.86 33.23
C GLN A 35 -4.24 2.03 34.42
N LEU A 36 -5.49 2.46 34.19
CA LEU A 36 -6.52 2.58 35.23
C LEU A 36 -7.00 1.22 35.70
N LYS A 37 -7.29 0.28 34.79
CA LYS A 37 -7.56 -1.13 35.15
C LYS A 37 -6.39 -1.76 35.89
N PHE A 38 -5.15 -1.39 35.55
CA PHE A 38 -3.95 -1.85 36.25
C PHE A 38 -3.82 -1.24 37.66
N LYS A 39 -4.14 0.05 37.84
CA LYS A 39 -4.23 0.70 39.15
C LYS A 39 -5.35 0.12 40.00
N GLU A 40 -6.52 -0.14 39.42
CA GLU A 40 -7.65 -0.80 40.09
C GLU A 40 -7.30 -2.22 40.51
N HIS A 41 -6.57 -3.00 39.69
CA HIS A 41 -6.14 -4.34 40.08
C HIS A 41 -5.06 -4.32 41.19
N ILE A 42 -4.26 -3.25 41.27
CA ILE A 42 -3.30 -3.03 42.36
C ILE A 42 -4.01 -2.55 43.63
N SER A 43 -5.02 -1.67 43.53
CA SER A 43 -5.79 -1.16 44.68
C SER A 43 -6.90 -2.09 45.16
N ALA A 44 -7.37 -3.01 44.32
CA ALA A 44 -8.28 -4.10 44.68
C ALA A 44 -7.56 -5.33 45.30
N SER A 45 -6.26 -5.20 45.59
CA SER A 45 -5.61 -6.12 46.51
C SER A 45 -6.27 -5.95 47.89
N PRO A 46 -6.80 -7.03 48.50
CA PRO A 46 -7.62 -6.90 49.69
C PRO A 46 -6.80 -6.30 50.83
N SER A 47 -7.32 -5.24 51.45
CA SER A 47 -6.93 -4.81 52.78
C SER A 47 -7.30 -5.94 53.75
N TRP A 48 -6.39 -6.87 54.00
CA TRP A 48 -6.68 -7.94 54.95
C TRP A 48 -6.52 -7.42 56.38
N ALA A 49 -7.65 -7.41 57.08
CA ALA A 49 -7.69 -7.74 58.50
C ALA A 49 -6.95 -9.07 58.74
N ALA A 50 -6.31 -9.20 59.90
CA ALA A 50 -5.40 -10.30 60.25
C ALA A 50 -5.94 -11.70 59.90
N PRO A 51 -5.16 -12.58 59.25
CA PRO A 51 -5.58 -13.94 58.97
C PRO A 51 -5.58 -14.77 60.26
N PRO A 52 -6.52 -15.72 60.41
CA PRO A 52 -6.46 -16.70 61.48
C PRO A 52 -5.23 -17.59 61.29
N SER A 53 -4.70 -18.02 62.43
CA SER A 53 -3.44 -18.72 62.62
C SER A 53 -3.14 -19.87 61.66
N SER A 54 -1.88 -19.90 61.23
CA SER A 54 -1.07 -21.07 60.85
C SER A 54 -1.50 -21.90 59.63
N LYS A 55 -1.08 -21.47 58.43
CA LYS A 55 -0.21 -22.27 57.56
C LYS A 55 0.80 -21.33 56.89
N LYS A 56 2.10 -21.59 57.06
CA LYS A 56 3.17 -20.84 56.38
C LYS A 56 3.05 -21.07 54.87
N VAL A 57 2.31 -20.20 54.18
CA VAL A 57 2.49 -20.03 52.74
C VAL A 57 3.89 -19.44 52.57
N SER A 58 4.78 -20.20 51.93
CA SER A 58 6.12 -19.75 51.61
C SER A 58 6.01 -18.44 50.81
N LYS A 59 6.45 -17.34 51.41
CA LYS A 59 6.61 -16.06 50.71
C LYS A 59 7.78 -16.23 49.73
N THR A 60 7.55 -16.87 48.59
CA THR A 60 8.48 -16.76 47.48
C THR A 60 8.47 -15.28 47.07
N PRO A 61 9.63 -14.58 47.04
CA PRO A 61 9.65 -13.20 46.62
C PRO A 61 9.21 -13.17 45.16
N PHE A 62 8.02 -12.62 44.90
CA PHE A 62 7.56 -12.36 43.53
C PHE A 62 8.64 -11.51 42.87
N LYS A 63 9.42 -12.14 41.99
CA LYS A 63 10.68 -11.58 41.49
C LYS A 63 10.29 -10.46 40.53
N LYS A 64 10.05 -9.24 41.04
CA LYS A 64 9.69 -8.05 40.25
C LYS A 64 10.58 -7.87 39.01
N ARG A 65 11.85 -8.31 39.13
CA ARG A 65 12.84 -8.37 38.06
C ARG A 65 12.44 -9.28 36.89
N ALA A 66 11.83 -10.43 37.16
CA ALA A 66 11.34 -11.36 36.13
C ALA A 66 10.12 -10.76 35.39
N VAL A 67 9.16 -10.17 36.11
CA VAL A 67 8.00 -9.49 35.51
C VAL A 67 8.46 -8.31 34.64
N PHE A 68 9.37 -7.48 35.13
CA PHE A 68 9.89 -6.35 34.35
C PHE A 68 10.68 -6.79 33.12
N GLN A 69 11.39 -7.92 33.20
CA GLN A 69 12.08 -8.52 32.05
C GLN A 69 11.09 -9.06 31.00
N VAL A 70 10.00 -9.70 31.43
CA VAL A 70 8.92 -10.16 30.55
C VAL A 70 8.26 -8.96 29.86
N LEU A 71 7.87 -7.92 30.62
CA LEU A 71 7.27 -6.71 30.05
C LEU A 71 8.22 -5.98 29.08
N LYS A 72 9.52 -5.93 29.38
CA LYS A 72 10.52 -5.33 28.49
C LYS A 72 10.72 -6.16 27.20
N LYS A 73 10.61 -7.48 27.30
CA LYS A 73 10.65 -8.38 26.15
C LYS A 73 9.41 -8.18 25.27
N ASP A 74 8.22 -8.11 25.85
CA ASP A 74 6.96 -7.92 25.13
C ASP A 74 6.88 -6.54 24.45
N THR A 75 7.32 -5.48 25.13
CA THR A 75 7.41 -4.13 24.54
C THR A 75 8.42 -4.04 23.40
N LYS A 76 9.57 -4.71 23.51
CA LYS A 76 10.57 -4.77 22.43
C LYS A 76 10.06 -5.54 21.21
N VAL A 77 9.40 -6.68 21.43
CA VAL A 77 8.81 -7.49 20.34
C VAL A 77 7.73 -6.68 19.61
N ARG A 78 6.83 -6.02 20.35
CA ARG A 78 5.80 -5.14 19.78
C ARG A 78 6.39 -3.96 18.99
N GLY A 79 7.48 -3.35 19.48
CA GLY A 79 8.17 -2.28 18.76
C GLY A 79 8.73 -2.74 17.41
N ASN A 80 9.34 -3.92 17.36
CA ASN A 80 9.89 -4.47 16.13
C ASN A 80 8.82 -4.79 15.07
N ILE A 81 7.65 -5.29 15.50
CA ILE A 81 6.52 -5.58 14.61
C ILE A 81 6.05 -4.31 13.89
N LEU A 82 5.84 -3.23 14.64
CA LEU A 82 5.37 -1.96 14.07
C LEU A 82 6.35 -1.38 13.05
N VAL A 83 7.66 -1.50 13.30
CA VAL A 83 8.70 -1.04 12.38
C VAL A 83 8.67 -1.83 11.07
N ILE A 84 8.43 -3.15 11.11
CA ILE A 84 8.36 -3.96 9.89
C ILE A 84 7.12 -3.59 9.08
N TYR A 85 5.94 -3.50 9.70
CA TYR A 85 4.73 -3.09 8.98
C TYR A 85 4.86 -1.68 8.40
N PHE A 86 5.45 -0.74 9.14
CA PHE A 86 5.74 0.59 8.62
C PHE A 86 6.64 0.54 7.38
N TYR A 87 7.66 -0.30 7.37
CA TYR A 87 8.53 -0.50 6.22
C TYR A 87 7.79 -1.12 5.02
N LEU A 88 7.01 -2.19 5.25
CA LEU A 88 6.25 -2.87 4.20
C LEU A 88 5.22 -1.93 3.56
N TYR A 89 4.44 -1.20 4.36
CA TYR A 89 3.50 -0.20 3.86
C TYR A 89 4.21 0.96 3.16
N GLY A 90 5.38 1.38 3.66
CA GLY A 90 6.22 2.37 2.99
C GLY A 90 6.65 1.96 1.59
N LEU A 91 7.06 0.69 1.41
CA LEU A 91 7.41 0.14 0.09
C LEU A 91 6.19 0.06 -0.84
N SER A 92 5.03 -0.35 -0.31
CA SER A 92 3.79 -0.39 -1.07
C SER A 92 3.37 0.99 -1.59
N VAL A 93 3.42 2.01 -0.72
CA VAL A 93 3.12 3.40 -1.09
C VAL A 93 4.15 3.93 -2.10
N LEU A 94 5.43 3.60 -1.93
CA LEU A 94 6.47 3.96 -2.90
C LEU A 94 6.16 3.39 -4.29
N THR A 95 5.72 2.14 -4.38
CA THR A 95 5.29 1.53 -5.65
C THR A 95 4.12 2.29 -6.27
N LEU A 96 3.12 2.68 -5.49
CA LEU A 96 1.99 3.48 -6.00
C LEU A 96 2.45 4.86 -6.50
N ILE A 97 3.39 5.51 -5.81
CA ILE A 97 3.98 6.77 -6.27
C ILE A 97 4.68 6.57 -7.62
N LEU A 98 5.46 5.50 -7.78
CA LEU A 98 6.10 5.16 -9.05
C LEU A 98 5.08 4.92 -10.16
N CYS A 99 3.94 4.27 -9.87
CA CYS A 99 2.86 4.08 -10.84
C CYS A 99 2.25 5.41 -11.30
N VAL A 100 2.01 6.34 -10.38
CA VAL A 100 1.49 7.67 -10.71
C VAL A 100 2.51 8.47 -11.52
N LEU A 101 3.80 8.36 -11.19
CA LEU A 101 4.88 9.00 -11.98
C LEU A 101 4.98 8.38 -13.38
N ALA A 102 4.86 7.06 -13.50
CA ALA A 102 4.80 6.36 -14.78
C ALA A 102 3.59 6.83 -15.61
N ALA A 103 2.41 6.95 -15.01
CA ALA A 103 1.21 7.46 -15.67
C ALA A 103 1.39 8.89 -16.18
N ARG A 104 2.02 9.77 -15.39
CA ARG A 104 2.32 11.15 -15.81
C ARG A 104 3.33 11.20 -16.94
N HIS A 105 4.32 10.31 -16.93
CA HIS A 105 5.29 10.21 -18.01
C HIS A 105 4.63 9.67 -19.29
N ASP A 106 3.79 8.67 -19.16
CA ASP A 106 3.05 8.05 -20.27
C ASP A 106 2.13 9.06 -20.98
N VAL A 107 1.42 9.92 -20.24
CA VAL A 107 0.61 11.00 -20.84
C VAL A 107 1.46 11.99 -21.65
N ARG A 108 2.69 12.28 -21.21
CA ARG A 108 3.57 13.28 -21.82
C ARG A 108 4.38 12.73 -22.98
N SER A 109 4.75 11.46 -22.94
CA SER A 109 5.76 10.89 -23.82
C SER A 109 5.30 9.61 -24.52
N LEU A 110 4.10 9.10 -24.20
CA LEU A 110 3.54 7.82 -24.66
C LEU A 110 4.53 6.64 -24.56
N THR A 111 5.41 6.71 -23.57
CA THR A 111 6.48 5.75 -23.34
C THR A 111 6.59 5.46 -21.86
N ILE A 112 6.73 4.19 -21.52
CA ILE A 112 6.99 3.74 -20.15
C ILE A 112 8.44 3.29 -20.08
N HIS A 113 9.21 3.93 -19.20
CA HIS A 113 10.62 3.60 -19.00
C HIS A 113 10.77 2.20 -18.41
N ASN A 114 11.61 1.36 -19.03
CA ASN A 114 11.95 0.03 -18.51
C ASN A 114 12.50 0.09 -17.07
N GLY A 115 13.20 1.18 -16.72
CA GLY A 115 13.70 1.42 -15.37
C GLY A 115 12.59 1.39 -14.32
N THR A 116 11.46 2.04 -14.58
CA THR A 116 10.32 2.07 -13.65
C THR A 116 9.73 0.68 -13.45
N VAL A 117 9.61 -0.11 -14.52
CA VAL A 117 9.11 -1.49 -14.46
C VAL A 117 10.03 -2.36 -13.60
N ILE A 118 11.34 -2.25 -13.81
CA ILE A 118 12.35 -2.98 -13.03
C ILE A 118 12.28 -2.55 -11.57
N SER A 119 12.17 -1.25 -11.29
CA SER A 119 12.03 -0.74 -9.91
C SER A 119 10.79 -1.33 -9.21
N ILE A 120 9.63 -1.36 -9.87
CA ILE A 120 8.39 -1.94 -9.30
C ILE A 120 8.60 -3.41 -8.93
N ALA A 121 9.22 -4.20 -9.82
CA ALA A 121 9.51 -5.61 -9.58
C ALA A 121 10.54 -5.82 -8.46
N LEU A 122 11.61 -5.01 -8.42
CA LEU A 122 12.62 -5.09 -7.37
C LEU A 122 12.07 -4.72 -6.00
N ILE A 123 11.23 -3.68 -5.91
CA ILE A 123 10.58 -3.28 -4.65
C ILE A 123 9.69 -4.43 -4.14
N PHE A 124 9.00 -5.15 -5.02
CA PHE A 124 8.25 -6.35 -4.62
C PHE A 124 9.17 -7.42 -4.03
N CYS A 125 10.27 -7.76 -4.71
CA CYS A 125 11.21 -8.77 -4.22
C CYS A 125 11.77 -8.40 -2.85
N VAL A 126 12.08 -7.12 -2.61
CA VAL A 126 12.52 -6.61 -1.30
C VAL A 126 11.39 -6.72 -0.27
N ALA A 127 10.17 -6.28 -0.59
CA ALA A 127 9.03 -6.33 0.32
C ALA A 127 8.68 -7.78 0.71
N TYR A 128 8.61 -8.68 -0.26
CA TYR A 128 8.36 -10.10 -0.05
C TYR A 128 9.48 -10.76 0.76
N GLY A 129 10.74 -10.41 0.47
CA GLY A 129 11.91 -10.89 1.21
C GLY A 129 11.89 -10.47 2.68
N VAL A 130 11.55 -9.20 2.97
CA VAL A 130 11.41 -8.69 4.34
C VAL A 130 10.24 -9.38 5.06
N ASN A 131 9.09 -9.54 4.40
CA ASN A 131 7.95 -10.26 4.97
C ASN A 131 8.31 -11.73 5.29
N SER A 132 8.96 -12.43 4.37
CA SER A 132 9.37 -13.84 4.55
C SER A 132 10.41 -14.00 5.66
N TYR A 133 11.38 -13.09 5.73
CA TYR A 133 12.36 -13.10 6.82
C TYR A 133 11.71 -12.85 8.18
N ALA A 134 10.79 -11.89 8.25
CA ALA A 134 10.06 -11.57 9.48
C ALA A 134 9.15 -12.72 9.95
N LEU A 135 8.53 -13.45 9.03
CA LEU A 135 7.74 -14.65 9.33
C LEU A 135 8.62 -15.79 9.87
N ASN A 136 9.72 -16.12 9.16
CA ASN A 136 10.60 -17.21 9.56
C ASN A 136 11.34 -16.96 10.88
N SER A 137 11.59 -15.69 11.22
CA SER A 137 12.18 -15.29 12.50
C SER A 137 11.17 -15.20 13.65
N GLY A 138 9.87 -15.45 13.38
CA GLY A 138 8.80 -15.33 14.36
C GLY A 138 8.54 -13.88 14.82
N MET A 139 9.01 -12.90 14.04
CA MET A 139 8.78 -11.47 14.32
C MET A 139 7.36 -11.06 13.94
N ILE A 140 6.73 -11.75 12.99
CA ILE A 140 5.35 -11.51 12.55
C ILE A 140 4.57 -12.82 12.60
N GLU A 141 3.32 -12.77 13.05
CA GLU A 141 2.41 -13.93 13.11
C GLU A 141 1.60 -14.10 11.82
N ASN A 142 1.26 -13.00 11.14
CA ASN A 142 0.41 -12.99 9.95
C ASN A 142 1.16 -12.41 8.74
N SER A 143 1.23 -13.19 7.65
CA SER A 143 1.82 -12.71 6.40
C SER A 143 0.98 -11.58 5.79
N LEU A 144 1.64 -10.51 5.34
CA LEU A 144 0.97 -9.46 4.56
C LEU A 144 0.68 -9.91 3.12
N PHE A 145 1.55 -10.76 2.57
CA PHE A 145 1.46 -11.26 1.20
C PHE A 145 0.95 -12.71 1.18
N ASP A 146 0.32 -13.08 0.07
CA ASP A 146 -0.04 -14.45 -0.24
C ASP A 146 1.21 -15.28 -0.56
N ASP A 147 1.06 -16.58 -0.76
CA ASP A 147 2.17 -17.47 -1.14
C ASP A 147 2.92 -16.94 -2.38
N PHE A 148 4.26 -16.97 -2.36
CA PHE A 148 5.08 -16.53 -3.49
C PHE A 148 4.64 -17.16 -4.82
N SER A 149 4.23 -18.42 -4.79
CA SER A 149 3.75 -19.14 -5.97
C SER A 149 2.55 -18.44 -6.61
N LYS A 150 1.57 -17.95 -5.83
CA LYS A 150 0.39 -17.24 -6.34
C LYS A 150 0.77 -15.93 -7.02
N HIS A 151 1.75 -15.20 -6.48
CA HIS A 151 2.28 -13.97 -7.07
C HIS A 151 3.04 -14.25 -8.37
N LEU A 152 3.86 -15.30 -8.38
CA LEU A 152 4.60 -15.71 -9.56
C LEU A 152 3.66 -16.19 -10.67
N TYR A 153 2.65 -17.02 -10.33
CA TYR A 153 1.63 -17.47 -11.27
C TYR A 153 0.84 -16.29 -11.85
N SER A 154 0.45 -15.33 -11.02
CA SER A 154 -0.24 -14.12 -11.46
C SER A 154 0.58 -13.32 -12.47
N SER A 155 1.86 -13.07 -12.15
CA SER A 155 2.78 -12.34 -13.03
C SER A 155 3.04 -13.08 -14.35
N LEU A 156 3.29 -14.40 -14.30
CA LEU A 156 3.52 -15.21 -15.50
C LEU A 156 2.27 -15.32 -16.39
N LEU A 157 1.09 -15.48 -15.78
CA LEU A 157 -0.18 -15.50 -16.50
C LEU A 157 -0.41 -14.16 -17.21
N MET A 158 -0.22 -13.04 -16.51
CA MET A 158 -0.34 -11.72 -17.10
C MET A 158 0.68 -11.51 -18.22
N LEU A 159 1.93 -11.94 -18.02
CA LEU A 159 2.97 -11.85 -19.03
C LEU A 159 2.60 -12.64 -20.29
N ALA A 160 2.09 -13.86 -20.16
CA ALA A 160 1.67 -14.69 -21.29
C ALA A 160 0.51 -14.04 -22.06
N ILE A 161 -0.49 -13.51 -21.36
CA ILE A 161 -1.62 -12.79 -21.98
C ILE A 161 -1.11 -11.53 -22.70
N CYS A 162 -0.32 -10.71 -22.03
CA CYS A 162 0.21 -9.47 -22.60
C CYS A 162 1.15 -9.75 -23.78
N PHE A 163 1.94 -10.81 -23.73
CA PHE A 163 2.80 -11.24 -24.83
C PHE A 163 1.96 -11.65 -26.05
N GLY A 164 0.88 -12.41 -25.86
CA GLY A 164 -0.07 -12.71 -26.93
C GLY A 164 -0.67 -11.45 -27.54
N LEU A 165 -1.16 -10.52 -26.71
CA LEU A 165 -1.71 -9.24 -27.18
C LEU A 165 -0.68 -8.37 -27.90
N PHE A 166 0.57 -8.36 -27.44
CA PHE A 166 1.69 -7.68 -28.09
C PHE A 166 2.01 -8.31 -29.45
N TRP A 167 2.01 -9.64 -29.55
CA TRP A 167 2.24 -10.36 -30.80
C TRP A 167 1.18 -10.03 -31.86
N PHE A 168 -0.08 -9.87 -31.46
CA PHE A 168 -1.17 -9.43 -32.33
C PHE A 168 -1.18 -7.91 -32.61
N GLY A 169 -0.25 -7.14 -32.03
CA GLY A 169 -0.16 -5.69 -32.22
C GLY A 169 -1.29 -4.90 -31.54
N ILE A 170 -2.02 -5.51 -30.60
CA ILE A 170 -3.15 -4.88 -29.90
C ILE A 170 -2.65 -3.98 -28.76
N LEU A 171 -1.56 -4.39 -28.10
CA LEU A 171 -1.06 -3.78 -26.87
C LEU A 171 0.41 -3.34 -27.04
N GLY A 172 0.73 -2.15 -26.50
CA GLY A 172 2.10 -1.63 -26.47
C GLY A 172 3.02 -2.45 -25.56
N GLY A 173 4.28 -2.63 -25.98
CA GLY A 173 5.27 -3.38 -25.20
C GLY A 173 5.62 -2.74 -23.84
N GLY A 174 5.46 -1.42 -23.72
CA GLY A 174 5.65 -0.71 -22.44
C GLY A 174 4.60 -1.10 -21.40
N ASP A 175 3.33 -1.05 -21.79
CA ASP A 175 2.18 -1.38 -20.94
C ASP A 175 2.18 -2.86 -20.54
N ALA A 176 2.51 -3.74 -21.50
CA ALA A 176 2.65 -5.19 -21.28
C ALA A 176 3.64 -5.50 -20.15
N LYS A 177 4.81 -4.86 -20.17
CA LYS A 177 5.85 -5.07 -19.15
C LYS A 177 5.43 -4.53 -17.78
N MET A 178 4.81 -3.35 -17.75
CA MET A 178 4.33 -2.76 -16.50
C MET A 178 3.19 -3.59 -15.88
N MET A 179 2.28 -4.12 -16.70
CA MET A 179 1.24 -5.06 -16.24
C MET A 179 1.82 -6.32 -15.61
N ALA A 180 2.82 -6.93 -16.23
CA ALA A 180 3.47 -8.11 -15.68
C ALA A 180 4.15 -7.81 -14.33
N ALA A 181 4.82 -6.66 -14.20
CA ALA A 181 5.45 -6.23 -12.95
C ALA A 181 4.42 -5.91 -11.85
N LEU A 182 3.30 -5.26 -12.18
CA LEU A 182 2.23 -4.99 -11.20
C LEU A 182 1.48 -6.26 -10.78
N SER A 183 1.31 -7.21 -11.70
CA SER A 183 0.71 -8.51 -11.39
C SER A 183 1.57 -9.36 -10.48
N LEU A 184 2.86 -9.00 -10.29
CA LEU A 184 3.68 -9.61 -9.25
C LEU A 184 3.26 -9.16 -7.85
N TRP A 185 2.79 -7.91 -7.68
CA TRP A 185 2.23 -7.42 -6.42
C TRP A 185 0.85 -8.01 -6.12
N VAL A 186 0.07 -8.30 -7.16
CA VAL A 186 -1.31 -8.79 -7.03
C VAL A 186 -1.32 -10.32 -7.09
N PRO A 187 -1.65 -11.04 -5.99
CA PRO A 187 -1.75 -12.49 -6.03
C PRO A 187 -2.90 -12.91 -6.94
N LEU A 188 -2.91 -14.18 -7.34
CA LEU A 188 -3.92 -14.73 -8.27
C LEU A 188 -5.37 -14.45 -7.84
N SER A 189 -5.64 -14.41 -6.54
CA SER A 189 -6.94 -14.07 -5.94
C SER A 189 -7.42 -12.65 -6.25
N GLY A 190 -6.51 -11.69 -6.37
CA GLY A 190 -6.81 -10.28 -6.66
C GLY A 190 -6.71 -9.91 -8.15
N LEU A 191 -6.22 -10.83 -9.00
CA LEU A 191 -5.91 -10.53 -10.40
C LEU A 191 -7.15 -10.15 -11.23
N SER A 192 -8.29 -10.77 -10.95
CA SER A 192 -9.56 -10.46 -11.64
C SER A 192 -10.01 -9.01 -11.39
N GLY A 193 -9.93 -8.56 -10.13
CA GLY A 193 -10.25 -7.17 -9.75
C GLY A 193 -9.28 -6.18 -10.39
N PHE A 194 -7.99 -6.50 -10.41
CA PHE A 194 -6.98 -5.69 -11.09
C PHE A 194 -7.29 -5.51 -12.59
N VAL A 195 -7.53 -6.60 -13.31
CA VAL A 195 -7.83 -6.56 -14.75
C VAL A 195 -9.14 -5.83 -15.04
N MET A 196 -10.16 -6.05 -14.21
CA MET A 196 -11.47 -5.40 -14.36
C MET A 196 -11.35 -3.88 -14.21
N VAL A 197 -10.72 -3.38 -13.14
CA VAL A 197 -10.54 -1.94 -12.94
C VAL A 197 -9.66 -1.34 -14.02
N MET A 198 -8.58 -2.01 -14.40
CA MET A 198 -7.71 -1.58 -15.49
C MET A 198 -8.50 -1.46 -16.80
N SER A 199 -9.34 -2.44 -17.12
CA SER A 199 -10.14 -2.47 -18.36
C SER A 199 -11.24 -1.40 -18.35
N LEU A 200 -11.89 -1.15 -17.20
CA LEU A 200 -12.89 -0.10 -17.07
C LEU A 200 -12.29 1.30 -17.24
N VAL A 201 -11.15 1.56 -16.59
CA VAL A 201 -10.46 2.86 -16.70
C VAL A 201 -9.86 3.02 -18.11
N GLY A 202 -9.27 1.97 -18.67
CA GLY A 202 -8.76 1.95 -20.05
C GLY A 202 -9.86 2.21 -21.09
N GLY A 203 -11.03 1.57 -20.93
CA GLY A 203 -12.20 1.79 -21.77
C GLY A 203 -12.74 3.23 -21.66
N ALA A 204 -12.80 3.78 -20.45
CA ALA A 204 -13.16 5.17 -20.24
C ALA A 204 -12.16 6.14 -20.90
N LEU A 205 -10.86 5.86 -20.83
CA LEU A 205 -9.82 6.64 -21.51
C LEU A 205 -9.92 6.52 -23.05
N GLY A 206 -10.24 5.34 -23.58
CA GLY A 206 -10.49 5.14 -25.01
C GLY A 206 -11.70 5.93 -25.50
N LEU A 207 -12.82 5.90 -24.76
CA LEU A 207 -13.98 6.73 -25.04
C LEU A 207 -13.64 8.23 -24.98
N SER A 208 -12.84 8.64 -23.99
CA SER A 208 -12.34 10.01 -23.86
C SER A 208 -11.52 10.41 -25.09
N ALA A 209 -10.60 9.55 -25.54
CA ALA A 209 -9.79 9.77 -26.74
C ALA A 209 -10.65 10.01 -27.98
N LEU A 210 -11.71 9.21 -28.19
CA LEU A 210 -12.64 9.36 -29.31
C LEU A 210 -13.38 10.70 -29.26
N ILE A 211 -13.83 11.13 -28.08
CA ILE A 211 -14.52 12.42 -27.90
C ILE A 211 -13.55 13.59 -28.15
N LEU A 212 -12.35 13.52 -27.59
CA LEU A 212 -11.35 14.59 -27.65
C LEU A 212 -10.74 14.75 -29.05
N LYS A 213 -10.67 13.67 -29.84
CA LYS A 213 -10.16 13.69 -31.21
C LYS A 213 -10.85 14.73 -32.11
N ASN A 214 -12.16 14.97 -31.89
CA ASN A 214 -12.97 15.89 -32.69
C ASN A 214 -13.09 17.30 -32.09
N LYS A 215 -12.36 17.61 -31.00
CA LYS A 215 -12.43 18.92 -30.33
C LYS A 215 -11.28 19.83 -30.77
N GLU A 216 -11.60 20.84 -31.56
CA GLU A 216 -10.61 21.79 -32.11
C GLU A 216 -9.88 22.63 -31.04
N PHE A 217 -10.54 22.88 -29.90
CA PHE A 217 -10.04 23.77 -28.84
C PHE A 217 -8.83 23.23 -28.04
N LEU A 218 -8.49 21.95 -28.17
CA LEU A 218 -7.39 21.34 -27.43
C LEU A 218 -6.04 21.60 -28.11
N LYS A 219 -5.44 22.78 -27.96
CA LYS A 219 -4.07 23.00 -28.47
C LYS A 219 -3.08 22.16 -27.67
N PRO A 220 -2.23 21.34 -28.32
CA PRO A 220 -1.17 20.62 -27.61
C PRO A 220 -0.28 21.64 -26.91
N SER A 221 0.08 21.41 -25.66
CA SER A 221 1.09 22.26 -24.99
C SER A 221 2.49 21.99 -25.57
N ASN A 222 2.71 20.77 -26.08
CA ASN A 222 3.97 20.24 -26.59
C ASN A 222 3.68 19.44 -27.88
N GLU A 223 4.67 19.26 -28.76
CA GLU A 223 4.51 18.41 -29.96
C GLU A 223 4.51 16.90 -29.65
N GLU A 224 4.94 16.55 -28.43
CA GLU A 224 4.99 15.19 -27.91
C GLU A 224 3.85 14.96 -26.90
N GLY A 225 3.39 13.71 -26.81
CA GLY A 225 2.39 13.27 -25.83
C GLY A 225 0.99 13.05 -26.37
N TRP A 226 0.08 12.70 -25.46
CA TRP A 226 -1.23 12.14 -25.82
C TRP A 226 -2.10 13.10 -26.63
N ILE A 227 -2.21 14.37 -26.23
CA ILE A 227 -3.04 15.37 -26.95
C ILE A 227 -2.49 15.63 -28.36
N ALA A 228 -1.17 15.66 -28.51
CA ALA A 228 -0.52 15.83 -29.81
C ALA A 228 -0.77 14.61 -30.72
N ALA A 229 -0.65 13.39 -30.16
CA ALA A 229 -0.93 12.15 -30.86
C ALA A 229 -2.40 12.07 -31.35
N LEU A 230 -3.37 12.42 -30.49
CA LEU A 230 -4.78 12.46 -30.86
C LEU A 230 -5.04 13.43 -32.04
N LYS A 231 -4.37 14.59 -32.05
CA LYS A 231 -4.48 15.57 -33.14
C LYS A 231 -3.82 15.14 -34.44
N ARG A 232 -2.78 14.31 -34.37
CA ARG A 232 -2.20 13.63 -35.56
C ARG A 232 -3.07 12.48 -36.07
N GLY A 233 -4.20 12.20 -35.40
CA GLY A 233 -5.13 11.15 -35.78
C GLY A 233 -4.76 9.77 -35.23
N GLU A 234 -3.69 9.67 -34.44
CA GLU A 234 -3.27 8.43 -33.78
C GLU A 234 -4.34 8.00 -32.76
N SER A 235 -4.54 6.69 -32.64
CA SER A 235 -5.49 6.11 -31.70
C SER A 235 -4.80 5.56 -30.44
N THR A 236 -3.76 6.25 -29.96
CA THR A 236 -2.99 5.86 -28.79
C THR A 236 -3.65 6.37 -27.50
N VAL A 237 -3.62 5.56 -26.45
CA VAL A 237 -4.22 5.87 -25.14
C VAL A 237 -3.16 5.65 -24.07
N PRO A 238 -2.96 6.60 -23.13
CA PRO A 238 -1.98 6.47 -22.06
C PRO A 238 -2.48 5.48 -21.00
N TYR A 239 -2.21 4.20 -21.23
CA TYR A 239 -2.63 3.10 -20.36
C TYR A 239 -1.98 3.18 -18.97
N GLY A 240 -0.89 3.93 -18.80
CA GLY A 240 -0.29 4.19 -17.50
C GLY A 240 -1.29 4.73 -16.46
N ILE A 241 -2.29 5.53 -16.88
CA ILE A 241 -3.36 5.99 -15.99
C ILE A 241 -4.23 4.83 -15.51
N ALA A 242 -4.63 3.94 -16.41
CA ALA A 242 -5.44 2.78 -16.08
C ALA A 242 -4.68 1.82 -15.15
N LEU A 243 -3.39 1.61 -15.41
CA LEU A 243 -2.52 0.79 -14.56
C LEU A 243 -2.33 1.37 -13.17
N ALA A 244 -2.13 2.69 -13.05
CA ALA A 244 -2.02 3.34 -11.75
C ALA A 244 -3.34 3.24 -10.95
N ALA A 245 -4.49 3.45 -11.60
CA ALA A 245 -5.80 3.32 -10.95
C ALA A 245 -6.06 1.88 -10.47
N ALA A 246 -5.77 0.89 -11.30
CA ALA A 246 -5.90 -0.52 -10.95
C ALA A 246 -4.94 -0.92 -9.81
N ALA A 247 -3.70 -0.43 -9.83
CA ALA A 247 -2.73 -0.68 -8.76
C ALA A 247 -3.22 -0.10 -7.43
N ILE A 248 -3.70 1.15 -7.41
CA ILE A 248 -4.25 1.77 -6.19
C ILE A 248 -5.43 0.94 -5.64
N PHE A 249 -6.38 0.58 -6.50
CA PHE A 249 -7.53 -0.23 -6.12
C PHE A 249 -7.10 -1.58 -5.53
N SER A 250 -6.22 -2.31 -6.22
CA SER A 250 -5.76 -3.62 -5.75
C SER A 250 -4.95 -3.53 -4.45
N PHE A 251 -4.13 -2.50 -4.27
CA PHE A 251 -3.35 -2.31 -3.04
C PHE A 251 -4.25 -2.02 -1.83
N ILE A 252 -5.34 -1.28 -2.03
CA ILE A 252 -6.35 -1.06 -0.99
C ILE A 252 -7.09 -2.37 -0.70
N GLN A 253 -7.55 -3.06 -1.73
CA GLN A 253 -8.31 -4.32 -1.58
C GLN A 253 -7.49 -5.42 -0.89
N LEU A 254 -6.19 -5.48 -1.15
CA LEU A 254 -5.26 -6.46 -0.56
C LEU A 254 -4.70 -6.01 0.80
N GLY A 255 -5.04 -4.82 1.29
CA GLY A 255 -4.56 -4.32 2.60
C GLY A 255 -3.09 -3.88 2.61
N TYR A 256 -2.48 -3.64 1.46
CA TYR A 256 -1.06 -3.23 1.35
C TYR A 256 -0.79 -1.79 1.77
N VAL A 257 -1.83 -1.03 2.09
CA VAL A 257 -1.73 0.37 2.52
C VAL A 257 -2.21 0.61 3.95
N GLY A 258 -2.56 -0.46 4.69
CA GLY A 258 -2.95 -0.37 6.11
C GLY A 258 -4.25 0.38 6.37
N VAL A 259 -5.11 0.52 5.34
CA VAL A 259 -6.45 1.13 5.40
C VAL A 259 -7.51 0.05 5.60
#